data_AF-A0A1H8RX75-F1
#
_entry.id   AF-A0A1H8RX75-F1
#
_cell.length_a   1.000
_cell.length_b   1.000
_cell.length_c   1.000
_cell.angle_alpha   90.00
_cell.angle_beta   90.00
_cell.angle_gamma   90.00
#
_symmetry.space_group_name_H-M   'P 1'
#
loop_
_entity.id
_entity.type
_entity.pdbx_description
1 polymer ?
#
loop_
_entity_poly.entity_id
_entity_poly.type
_entity_poly.pdbx_seq_one_letter_code
_entity_poly.pdbx_strand_id
1 'polypeptide(L)'
;MIGAILTTAVFAFLCSMLATIGNFVIARDFPDFEMDPDADFLLDAELGMRFMQYRLTTNLFYHQSLVLWALSAILLGYKLLSASL
;
A
#
# COMPACT_ATOMS: atom_id res chain seq x y z
N MET A 1 -23.06 -4.87 11.95
CA MET A 1 -21.83 -4.05 11.88
C MET A 1 -20.55 -4.87 11.99
N ILE A 2 -20.49 -5.92 12.83
CA ILE A 2 -19.27 -6.75 13.01
C ILE A 2 -18.76 -7.33 11.68
N GLY A 3 -19.65 -7.86 10.83
CA GLY A 3 -19.24 -8.39 9.51
C GLY A 3 -18.54 -7.35 8.62
N ALA A 4 -19.03 -6.10 8.60
CA ALA A 4 -18.40 -5.02 7.85
C ALA A 4 -17.01 -4.68 8.41
N ILE A 5 -16.87 -4.60 9.73
CA ILE A 5 -15.57 -4.35 10.39
C ILE A 5 -14.56 -5.44 10.01
N LEU A 6 -14.95 -6.71 10.10
CA LEU A 6 -14.09 -7.84 9.77
C LEU A 6 -13.67 -7.81 8.31
N THR A 7 -14.61 -7.61 7.38
CA THR A 7 -14.31 -7.54 5.95
C THR A 7 -13.34 -6.38 5.66
N THR A 8 -13.61 -5.16 6.17
CA THR A 8 -12.72 -4.01 5.96
C THR A 8 -11.33 -4.26 6.54
N ALA A 9 -11.22 -4.87 7.73
CA ALA A 9 -9.94 -5.21 8.34
C ALA A 9 -9.16 -6.25 7.51
N VAL A 10 -9.82 -7.27 6.98
CA VAL A 10 -9.19 -8.27 6.10
C VAL A 10 -8.67 -7.60 4.82
N PHE A 11 -9.45 -6.75 4.18
CA PHE A 11 -8.99 -6.01 3.00
C PHE A 11 -7.84 -5.06 3.32
N ALA A 12 -7.90 -4.34 4.44
CA ALA A 12 -6.82 -3.47 4.90
C ALA A 12 -5.51 -4.26 5.08
N PHE A 13 -5.61 -5.44 5.71
CA PHE A 13 -4.49 -6.34 5.90
C PHE A 13 -3.92 -6.86 4.58
N LEU A 14 -4.76 -7.33 3.66
CA LEU A 14 -4.32 -7.81 2.34
C LEU A 14 -3.62 -6.70 1.53
N CYS A 15 -4.17 -5.48 1.54
CA CYS A 15 -3.51 -4.32 0.91
C CYS A 15 -2.16 -4.01 1.57
N SER A 16 -2.07 -4.09 2.90
CA SER A 16 -0.81 -3.90 3.64
C SER A 16 0.23 -4.97 3.24
N MET A 17 -0.20 -6.22 3.13
CA MET A 17 0.65 -7.34 2.72
C MET A 17 1.16 -7.16 1.29
N LEU A 18 0.28 -6.79 0.35
CA LEU A 18 0.67 -6.53 -1.04
C LEU A 18 1.63 -5.36 -1.17
N ALA A 19 1.41 -4.27 -0.43
CA ALA A 19 2.34 -3.15 -0.38
C ALA A 19 3.71 -3.58 0.17
N THR A 20 3.71 -4.44 1.20
CA THR A 20 4.94 -4.97 1.79
C THR A 20 5.70 -5.86 0.80
N ILE A 21 5.01 -6.78 0.13
CA ILE A 21 5.61 -7.64 -0.91
C ILE A 21 6.14 -6.77 -2.07
N GLY A 22 5.39 -5.77 -2.50
CA GLY A 22 5.81 -4.81 -3.53
C GLY A 22 7.13 -4.12 -3.16
N ASN A 23 7.25 -3.64 -1.93
CA ASN A 23 8.50 -3.04 -1.44
C ASN A 23 9.67 -4.04 -1.41
N PHE A 24 9.42 -5.30 -1.00
CA PHE A 24 10.46 -6.34 -1.04
C PHE A 24 10.93 -6.64 -2.46
N VAL A 25 10.00 -6.71 -3.42
CA VAL A 25 10.34 -6.96 -4.81
C VAL A 25 11.11 -5.78 -5.40
N ILE A 26 10.71 -4.54 -5.09
CA ILE A 26 11.44 -3.34 -5.52
C ILE A 26 12.87 -3.37 -4.97
N ALA A 27 13.05 -3.66 -3.68
CA ALA A 27 14.38 -3.71 -3.05
C ALA A 27 15.26 -4.84 -3.62
N ARG A 28 14.66 -5.96 -4.05
CA ARG A 28 15.38 -7.08 -4.66
C ARG A 28 15.77 -6.81 -6.11
N ASP A 29 14.83 -6.28 -6.91
CA ASP A 29 14.99 -6.16 -8.36
C ASP A 29 15.63 -4.83 -8.78
N PHE A 30 15.59 -3.81 -7.91
CA PHE A 30 16.14 -2.48 -8.16
C PHE A 30 16.98 -1.96 -6.98
N PRO A 31 18.02 -2.71 -6.53
CA PRO A 31 18.80 -2.35 -5.35
C PRO A 31 19.60 -1.04 -5.52
N ASP A 32 20.11 -0.79 -6.73
CA ASP A 32 20.97 0.36 -7.06
C ASP A 32 20.24 1.48 -7.81
N PHE A 33 18.91 1.37 -7.95
CA PHE A 33 18.10 2.38 -8.66
C PHE A 33 17.81 3.55 -7.72
N GLU A 34 18.82 4.38 -7.48
CA GLU A 34 18.63 5.68 -6.87
C GLU A 34 18.01 6.62 -7.91
N MET A 35 16.91 7.28 -7.55
CA MET A 35 16.36 8.40 -8.33
C MET A 35 17.32 9.58 -8.23
N ASP A 36 18.49 9.48 -8.86
CA ASP A 36 19.33 10.62 -9.13
C ASP A 36 18.67 11.41 -10.27
N PRO A 37 18.23 12.66 -10.04
CA PRO A 37 17.62 13.51 -11.08
C PRO A 37 18.51 13.71 -12.31
N ASP A 38 19.83 13.53 -12.15
CA ASP A 38 20.85 13.76 -13.17
C ASP A 38 21.45 12.46 -13.75
N ALA A 39 21.13 11.28 -13.21
CA ALA A 39 21.55 10.01 -13.79
C ALA A 39 20.79 9.78 -15.09
N ASP A 40 21.51 9.45 -16.16
CA ASP A 40 21.05 9.22 -17.53
C ASP A 40 19.77 8.35 -17.62
N PHE A 41 18.61 8.95 -17.39
CA PHE A 41 17.28 8.33 -17.48
C PHE A 41 16.97 7.82 -18.90
N LEU A 42 17.81 8.22 -19.87
CA LEU A 42 17.76 7.82 -21.27
C LEU A 42 18.46 6.49 -21.57
N LEU A 43 19.35 5.98 -20.71
CA LEU A 43 20.14 4.77 -21.01
C LEU A 43 19.38 3.46 -20.77
N ASP A 44 18.31 3.45 -19.95
CA ASP A 44 17.46 2.27 -19.79
C ASP A 44 16.00 2.63 -19.45
N ALA A 45 15.33 3.30 -20.39
CA ALA A 45 13.93 3.72 -20.25
C ALA A 45 12.98 2.55 -19.91
N GLU A 46 13.31 1.32 -20.34
CA GLU A 46 12.53 0.13 -20.03
C GLU A 46 12.64 -0.23 -18.53
N LEU A 47 13.85 -0.19 -17.96
CA LEU A 47 14.08 -0.42 -16.53
C LEU A 47 13.35 0.63 -15.68
N GLY A 48 13.46 1.91 -16.06
CA GLY A 48 12.77 3.02 -15.39
C GLY A 48 11.25 2.89 -15.43
N MET A 49 10.68 2.50 -16.57
CA MET A 49 9.24 2.23 -16.69
C MET A 49 8.79 1.07 -15.78
N ARG A 50 9.55 -0.03 -15.72
CA ARG A 50 9.24 -1.17 -14.84
C ARG A 50 9.30 -0.75 -13.37
N PHE A 51 10.35 -0.07 -12.94
CA PHE A 51 10.46 0.44 -11.56
C PHE A 51 9.26 1.33 -11.20
N MET A 52 8.89 2.26 -12.08
CA MET A 52 7.75 3.15 -11.86
C MET A 52 6.42 2.40 -11.75
N GLN A 53 6.20 1.36 -12.57
CA GLN A 53 5.00 0.51 -12.47
C GLN A 53 4.93 -0.22 -11.12
N TYR A 54 6.04 -0.81 -10.67
CA TYR A 54 6.11 -1.50 -9.38
C TYR A 54 5.87 -0.52 -8.23
N ARG A 55 6.51 0.65 -8.27
CA ARG A 55 6.37 1.68 -7.24
C ARG A 55 4.96 2.25 -7.18
N LEU A 56 4.35 2.55 -8.33
CA LEU A 56 2.98 3.07 -8.39
C LEU A 56 1.98 2.04 -7.85
N THR A 57 2.11 0.78 -8.25
CA THR A 57 1.25 -0.31 -7.77
C THR A 57 1.38 -0.50 -6.26
N THR A 58 2.62 -0.52 -5.76
CA THR A 58 2.92 -0.66 -4.33
C THR A 58 2.34 0.51 -3.53
N ASN A 59 2.51 1.74 -4.02
CA ASN A 59 1.95 2.95 -3.40
C ASN A 59 0.42 2.94 -3.40
N LEU A 60 -0.22 2.45 -4.46
CA LEU A 60 -1.67 2.34 -4.52
C LEU A 60 -2.19 1.43 -3.40
N PHE A 61 -1.61 0.24 -3.24
CA PHE A 61 -1.98 -0.67 -2.15
C PHE A 61 -1.68 -0.10 -0.78
N TYR A 62 -0.56 0.62 -0.62
CA TYR A 62 -0.23 1.31 0.62
C TYR A 62 -1.30 2.34 1.00
N HIS A 63 -1.68 3.24 0.07
CA HIS A 63 -2.70 4.25 0.33
C HIS A 63 -4.07 3.62 0.59
N GLN A 64 -4.44 2.60 -0.19
CA GLN A 64 -5.67 1.85 0.02
C GLN A 64 -5.72 1.22 1.42
N SER A 65 -4.59 0.64 1.88
CA SER A 65 -4.50 0.07 3.23
C SER A 65 -4.69 1.12 4.32
N LEU A 66 -4.10 2.32 4.18
CA LEU A 66 -4.25 3.42 5.14
C LEU A 66 -5.71 3.86 5.27
N VAL A 67 -6.38 4.04 4.13
CA VAL A 67 -7.80 4.43 4.11
C VAL A 67 -8.67 3.35 4.75
N LEU A 68 -8.43 2.07 4.44
CA LEU A 68 -9.20 0.96 5.00
C LEU A 68 -8.96 0.76 6.50
N TRP A 69 -7.74 1.00 6.99
CA TRP A 69 -7.46 1.01 8.43
C TRP A 69 -8.17 2.16 9.15
N ALA A 70 -8.17 3.36 8.56
CA ALA A 70 -8.89 4.50 9.11
C ALA A 70 -10.40 4.24 9.18
N LEU A 71 -10.98 3.70 8.11
CA LEU A 71 -12.41 3.33 8.08
C LEU A 71 -12.73 2.22 9.09
N SER A 72 -11.87 1.21 9.22
CA SER A 72 -12.01 0.16 10.24
C SER A 72 -12.03 0.75 11.65
N ALA A 73 -11.15 1.69 11.95
CA ALA A 73 -11.09 2.37 13.24
C ALA A 73 -12.36 3.18 13.53
N ILE A 74 -12.90 3.90 12.54
CA ILE A 74 -14.16 4.66 12.66
C ILE A 74 -15.33 3.70 12.94
N LEU A 75 -15.44 2.61 12.18
CA LEU A 75 -16.52 1.63 12.36
C LEU A 75 -16.46 0.95 13.73
N LEU A 76 -15.25 0.61 14.19
CA LEU A 76 -15.04 0.03 15.51
C LEU A 76 -15.40 1.04 16.61
N GLY A 77 -14.93 2.29 16.50
CA GLY A 77 -15.25 3.37 17.44
C GLY A 77 -16.75 3.61 17.55
N TYR A 78 -17.45 3.70 16.43
CA TYR A 78 -18.91 3.82 16.42
C TYR A 78 -19.59 2.62 17.09
N LYS A 79 -19.14 1.40 16.80
CA LYS A 79 -19.72 0.19 17.40
C LYS A 79 -19.53 0.18 18.92
N LEU A 80 -18.36 0.60 19.42
CA LEU A 80 -18.08 0.69 20.85
C LEU A 80 -18.96 1.76 21.52
N LEU A 81 -19.06 2.96 20.94
CA LEU A 81 -19.93 4.02 21.45
C LEU A 81 -21.40 3.59 21.51
N SER A 82 -21.88 2.89 20.48
CA SER A 82 -23.25 2.36 20.44
C SER A 82 -23.51 1.23 21.45
N ALA A 83 -22.46 0.57 21.95
CA ALA A 83 -22.59 -0.50 22.93
C ALA A 83 -22.53 0.02 24.37
N SER A 84 -22.03 1.25 24.58
CA SER A 84 -21.95 1.93 25.88
C SER A 84 -23.16 2.81 26.20
N LEU A 85 -24.08 2.97 25.24
CA LEU A 85 -25.38 3.66 25.38
C LEU A 85 -26.49 2.62 25.52
#